data_AF-A0A382YVG9-F1
#
_entry.id   AF-A0A382YVG9-F1
#
_cell.length_a   1.000
_cell.length_b   1.000
_cell.length_c   1.000
_cell.angle_alpha   90.00
_cell.angle_beta   90.00
_cell.angle_gamma   90.00
#
_symmetry.space_group_name_H-M   'P 1'
#
loop_
_entity.id
_entity.type
_entity.pdbx_description
1 polymer ?
#
loop_
_entity_poly.entity_id
_entity_poly.type
_entity_poly.pdbx_seq_one_letter_code
_entity_poly.pdbx_strand_id
1 'polypeptide(L)' 'MANKLGQGDAFPHLTLNLVGGEKIDLPENLNAKYNVILFYRGHW' A
#
# COMPACT_ATOMS: atom_id res chain seq x y z
N MET A 1 17.76 -7.91 -4.48
CA MET A 1 16.91 -7.08 -5.37
C MET A 1 15.47 -7.28 -4.96
N ALA A 2 14.65 -6.23 -4.93
CA ALA A 2 13.22 -6.39 -4.71
C ALA A 2 12.57 -6.93 -6.00
N ASN A 3 11.63 -7.85 -5.86
CA ASN A 3 10.88 -8.38 -7.00
C ASN A 3 9.86 -7.33 -7.45
N LYS A 4 9.87 -6.99 -8.74
CA LYS A 4 8.86 -6.12 -9.32
C LYS A 4 7.53 -6.87 -9.37
N LEU A 5 6.47 -6.28 -8.84
CA LEU A 5 5.12 -6.82 -8.94
C LEU A 5 4.63 -6.78 -10.39
N GLY A 6 4.04 -7.89 -10.84
CA GLY A 6 3.33 -8.06 -12.10
C GLY A 6 1.83 -8.28 -11.89
N GLN A 7 1.13 -8.58 -12.98
CA GLN A 7 -0.30 -8.93 -12.93
C GLN A 7 -0.49 -10.30 -12.28
N GLY A 8 -1.44 -10.41 -11.35
CA GLY A 8 -1.76 -11.66 -10.66
C GLY A 8 -0.91 -11.93 -9.42
N ASP A 9 0.13 -11.15 -9.19
CA ASP A 9 0.93 -11.23 -7.96
C ASP A 9 0.09 -10.77 -6.75
N ALA A 10 0.31 -11.44 -5.62
CA ALA A 10 -0.21 -10.97 -4.34
C ALA A 10 0.48 -9.66 -3.96
N PHE A 11 -0.31 -8.68 -3.52
CA PHE A 11 0.27 -7.45 -2.96
C PHE A 11 1.00 -7.80 -1.65
N PRO A 12 2.26 -7.35 -1.47
CA PRO A 12 3.03 -7.68 -0.28
C PRO A 12 2.48 -6.95 0.94
N HIS A 13 2.69 -7.54 2.11
CA HIS A 13 2.43 -6.85 3.37
C HIS A 13 3.36 -5.64 3.51
N LEU A 14 2.80 -4.46 3.78
CA LEU A 14 3.54 -3.21 3.95
C LEU A 14 2.91 -2.34 5.05
N THR A 15 3.69 -2.04 6.09
CA THR A 15 3.32 -1.05 7.11
C THR A 15 3.87 0.33 6.74
N LEU A 16 2.99 1.32 6.65
CA LEU A 16 3.35 2.73 6.44
C LEU A 16 3.08 3.54 7.71
N ASN A 17 4.02 4.41 8.08
CA ASN A 17 3.82 5.41 9.13
C ASN A 17 3.24 6.68 8.47
N LEU A 18 2.08 7.13 8.95
CA LEU A 18 1.38 8.30 8.44
C LEU A 18 1.84 9.57 9.20
N VAL A 19 1.66 10.74 8.57
CA VAL A 19 2.05 12.04 9.15
C VAL A 19 1.36 12.30 10.50
N GLY A 20 0.16 11.74 10.72
CA GLY A 20 -0.57 11.81 11.99
C GLY A 20 -0.07 10.88 13.10
N GLY A 21 1.01 10.12 12.88
CA GLY A 21 1.54 9.14 13.84
C GLY A 21 0.83 7.79 13.81
N GLU A 22 -0.28 7.69 13.07
CA GLU A 22 -0.97 6.44 12.79
C GLU A 22 -0.14 5.53 11.88
N LYS A 23 -0.48 4.25 11.90
CA LYS A 23 0.08 3.24 11.00
C LYS A 23 -1.04 2.64 10.15
N ILE A 24 -0.70 2.31 8.92
CA ILE A 24 -1.56 1.52 8.04
C ILE A 24 -0.80 0.31 7.54
N ASP A 25 -1.41 -0.86 7.67
CA ASP A 25 -0.96 -2.14 7.13
C ASP A 25 -1.71 -2.42 5.82
N LEU A 26 -0.95 -2.52 4.73
CA LEU A 26 -1.47 -2.80 3.39
C LEU A 26 -1.19 -4.27 3.03
N PRO A 27 -2.16 -4.99 2.46
CA PRO A 27 -3.51 -4.53 2.09
C PRO A 27 -4.56 -4.68 3.22
N GLU A 28 -4.19 -5.16 4.41
CA GLU A 28 -5.12 -5.64 5.44
C GLU A 28 -6.10 -4.60 5.97
N ASN A 29 -5.68 -3.34 6.06
CA ASN A 29 -6.55 -2.24 6.50
C ASN A 29 -7.47 -1.70 5.39
N LEU A 30 -7.42 -2.22 4.16
CA LEU A 30 -8.27 -1.78 3.06
C LEU A 30 -9.59 -2.57 3.02
N ASN A 31 -10.69 -1.92 3.39
CA ASN A 31 -11.99 -2.58 3.57
C ASN A 31 -12.94 -2.49 2.35
N ALA A 32 -12.41 -2.75 1.14
CA ALA A 32 -13.23 -2.83 -0.07
C ALA A 32 -12.93 -4.09 -0.88
N LYS A 33 -13.93 -4.54 -1.67
CA LYS A 33 -13.79 -5.68 -2.58
C LYS A 33 -12.68 -5.49 -3.61
N TYR A 34 -12.46 -4.25 -4.05
CA TYR A 34 -11.39 -3.84 -4.93
C TYR A 34 -10.77 -2.57 -4.38
N ASN A 35 -9.44 -2.54 -4.29
CA ASN A 35 -8.67 -1.42 -3.75
C ASN A 35 -7.72 -0.87 -4.81
N VAL A 36 -7.46 0.44 -4.75
CA VAL A 36 -6.50 1.12 -5.62
C VAL A 36 -5.48 1.81 -4.74
N ILE A 37 -4.19 1.55 -4.97
CA ILE A 37 -3.08 2.19 -4.27
C ILE A 37 -2.34 3.06 -5.29
N LEU A 38 -2.30 4.37 -5.06
CA LEU A 38 -1.62 5.34 -5.91
C LEU A 38 -0.34 5.83 -5.21
N PHE A 39 0.82 5.44 -5.72
CA PHE A 39 2.10 6.01 -5.31
C PHE A 39 2.38 7.29 -6.11
N TYR A 40 2.61 8.40 -5.42
CA TYR A 40 2.97 9.68 -6.02
C TYR A 40 4.03 10.38 -5.17
N ARG A 41 4.78 11.31 -5.78
CA ARG A 41 5.99 11.88 -5.19
C ARG A 41 5.74 12.82 -4.02
N GLY A 42 4.57 13.44 -3.96
CA GLY A 42 4.24 14.38 -2.89
C GLY A 42 2.88 15.02 -3.09
N HIS A 43 2.24 15.33 -1.98
CA HIS A 43 1.04 16.17 -1.89
C HIS A 43 1.49 17.55 -1.43
N TRP A 44 0.84 18.61 -1.91
CA TRP A 44 1.12 19.96 -1.41
C TRP A 44 0.31 20.29 -0.17
#